data_AF-A0A6J7VCT9-F1
#
_entry.id   AF-A0A6J7VCT9-F1
#
_cell.length_a   1.000
_cell.length_b   1.000
_cell.length_c   1.000
_cell.angle_alpha   90.00
_cell.angle_beta   90.00
_cell.angle_gamma   90.00
#
_symmetry.space_group_name_H-M   'P 1'
#
loop_
_entity.id
_entity.type
_entity.pdbx_description
1 polymer ?
#
loop_
_entity_poly.entity_id
_entity_poly.type
_entity_poly.pdbx_seq_one_letter_code
_entity_poly.pdbx_strand_id
1 'polypeptide(L)'
;MASAVAEVASARRDYLDESGGRYVHVIADGSVGRSGDIAKAIACGADAVMMGSPLAKAVEAPGLGWHWGSEAAHQELPRGERVAVGTSGTLEEILLGPSHAADGSMNLFGAFRRAMATCGYSDVKEFQRVEVLIHRA
;
A
#
# COMPACT_ATOMS: atom_id res chain seq x y z
N MET A 1 2.37 -7.90 -6.82
CA MET A 1 2.82 -6.59 -6.29
C MET A 1 4.34 -6.50 -6.24
N ALA A 2 5.04 -7.28 -5.40
CA ALA A 2 6.47 -7.09 -5.13
C ALA A 2 7.38 -7.04 -6.37
N SER A 3 7.31 -8.03 -7.27
CA SER A 3 8.12 -8.06 -8.50
C SER A 3 7.85 -6.86 -9.41
N ALA A 4 6.58 -6.56 -9.67
CA ALA A 4 6.18 -5.43 -10.51
C ALA A 4 6.70 -4.09 -9.96
N VAL A 5 6.60 -3.87 -8.65
CA VAL A 5 7.14 -2.65 -8.03
C VAL A 5 8.66 -2.60 -8.16
N ALA A 6 9.36 -3.72 -7.93
CA ALA A 6 10.81 -3.78 -8.06
C ALA A 6 11.31 -3.54 -9.49
N GLU A 7 10.61 -4.05 -10.49
CA GLU A 7 10.92 -3.82 -11.92
C GLU A 7 10.73 -2.34 -12.30
N VAL A 8 9.59 -1.75 -11.93
CA VAL A 8 9.33 -0.32 -12.18
C VAL A 8 10.32 0.56 -11.40
N ALA A 9 10.69 0.15 -10.19
CA ALA A 9 11.70 0.82 -9.38
C ALA A 9 13.10 0.79 -10.04
N SER A 10 13.44 -0.30 -10.74
CA SER A 10 14.65 -0.39 -11.56
C SER A 10 14.56 0.53 -12.77
N ALA A 11 13.46 0.49 -13.52
CA ALA A 11 13.26 1.37 -14.68
C ALA A 11 13.35 2.86 -14.32
N ARG A 12 12.80 3.26 -13.16
CA ARG A 12 12.95 4.62 -12.64
C ARG A 12 14.42 4.98 -12.38
N ARG A 13 15.23 4.06 -11.86
CA ARG A 13 16.66 4.31 -11.60
C ARG A 13 17.39 4.55 -12.92
N ASP A 14 17.11 3.75 -13.93
CA ASP A 14 17.72 3.91 -15.25
C ASP A 14 17.31 5.26 -15.87
N TYR A 15 16.02 5.61 -15.77
CA TYR A 15 15.52 6.94 -16.19
C TYR A 15 16.15 8.10 -15.41
N LEU A 16 16.42 7.94 -14.11
CA LEU A 16 17.05 8.98 -13.30
C LEU A 16 18.44 9.34 -13.85
N ASP A 17 19.20 8.33 -14.30
CA ASP A 17 20.51 8.51 -14.92
C ASP A 17 20.39 9.14 -16.32
N GLU A 18 19.55 8.56 -17.18
CA GLU A 18 19.32 9.03 -18.56
C GLU A 18 18.82 10.49 -18.63
N SER A 19 18.00 10.89 -17.65
CA SER A 19 17.42 12.24 -17.57
C SER A 19 18.32 13.27 -16.89
N GLY A 20 19.49 12.87 -16.37
CA GLY A 20 20.39 13.76 -15.63
C GLY A 20 19.85 14.17 -14.26
N GLY A 21 19.03 13.33 -13.62
CA GLY A 21 18.58 13.53 -12.24
C GLY A 21 17.08 13.75 -12.06
N ARG A 22 16.23 13.50 -13.07
CA ARG A 22 14.77 13.58 -12.88
C ARG A 22 14.25 12.35 -12.16
N TYR A 23 13.85 12.53 -10.91
CA TYR A 23 13.22 11.48 -10.11
C TYR A 23 11.71 11.37 -10.42
N VAL A 24 11.24 10.17 -10.71
CA VAL A 24 9.81 9.86 -10.92
C VAL A 24 9.32 8.99 -9.78
N HIS A 25 8.28 9.41 -9.07
CA HIS A 25 7.73 8.62 -7.98
C HIS A 25 7.00 7.37 -8.49
N VAL A 26 7.20 6.25 -7.80
CA VAL A 26 6.48 4.99 -8.02
C VAL A 26 5.41 4.84 -6.95
N ILE A 27 4.15 4.74 -7.37
CA ILE A 27 3.00 4.54 -6.48
C ILE A 27 2.52 3.11 -6.65
N ALA A 28 2.62 2.29 -5.60
CA ALA A 28 2.11 0.93 -5.62
C ALA A 28 0.59 0.94 -5.42
N ASP A 29 -0.15 0.53 -6.44
CA ASP A 29 -1.60 0.38 -6.41
C ASP A 29 -1.98 -1.09 -6.66
N GLY A 30 -2.74 -1.66 -5.72
CA GLY A 30 -3.15 -3.06 -5.70
C GLY A 30 -2.38 -3.94 -4.70
N SER A 31 -3.09 -4.90 -4.10
CA SER A 31 -2.59 -5.80 -3.04
C SER A 31 -2.13 -5.13 -1.72
N VAL A 32 -2.47 -3.86 -1.50
CA VAL A 32 -2.23 -3.15 -0.23
C VAL A 32 -3.47 -3.30 0.66
N GLY A 33 -3.55 -4.42 1.38
CA GLY A 33 -4.73 -4.76 2.20
C GLY A 33 -4.52 -4.55 3.70
N ARG A 34 -3.29 -4.69 4.18
CA ARG A 34 -2.91 -4.55 5.60
C ARG A 34 -1.65 -3.71 5.74
N SER A 35 -1.38 -3.23 6.96
CA SER A 35 -0.21 -2.40 7.26
C SER A 35 1.13 -3.01 6.80
N GLY A 36 1.30 -4.33 6.90
CA GLY A 36 2.50 -5.02 6.43
C GLY A 36 2.73 -4.91 4.92
N ASP A 37 1.67 -4.74 4.13
CA ASP A 37 1.79 -4.61 2.67
C ASP A 37 2.34 -3.25 2.26
N ILE A 38 2.08 -2.21 3.07
CA ILE A 38 2.71 -0.90 2.91
C ILE A 38 4.23 -1.02 3.05
N ALA A 39 4.68 -1.67 4.13
CA ALA A 39 6.11 -1.88 4.37
C ALA A 39 6.76 -2.67 3.21
N LYS A 40 6.13 -3.75 2.74
CA LYS A 40 6.63 -4.52 1.60
C LYS A 40 6.68 -3.70 0.30
N ALA A 41 5.65 -2.90 0.02
CA ALA A 41 5.60 -2.08 -1.19
C ALA A 41 6.73 -1.04 -1.20
N ILE A 42 6.91 -0.31 -0.09
CA ILE A 42 8.01 0.66 0.04
C ILE A 42 9.37 -0.06 -0.01
N ALA A 43 9.54 -1.17 0.69
CA ALA A 43 10.76 -1.97 0.64
C ALA A 43 11.12 -2.43 -0.79
N CYS A 44 10.13 -2.73 -1.63
CA CYS A 44 10.34 -3.07 -3.04
C CYS A 44 10.65 -1.86 -3.94
N GLY A 45 10.68 -0.65 -3.40
CA GLY A 45 11.05 0.57 -4.11
C GLY A 45 9.89 1.49 -4.49
N ALA A 46 8.69 1.29 -3.94
CA ALA A 46 7.62 2.30 -4.04
C ALA A 46 7.93 3.51 -3.16
N ASP A 47 7.49 4.68 -3.61
CA ASP A 47 7.59 5.95 -2.86
C ASP A 47 6.29 6.26 -2.10
N ALA A 48 5.17 5.71 -2.57
CA ALA A 48 3.87 5.79 -1.92
C ALA A 48 3.02 4.55 -2.26
N VAL A 49 1.90 4.40 -1.56
CA VAL A 49 0.89 3.38 -1.83
C VAL A 49 -0.47 4.02 -2.09
N MET A 50 -1.24 3.45 -3.02
CA MET A 50 -2.66 3.74 -3.15
C MET A 50 -3.44 2.75 -2.28
N MET A 51 -4.42 3.25 -1.52
CA MET A 51 -5.23 2.45 -0.61
C MET A 51 -6.70 2.53 -1.01
N GLY A 52 -7.25 1.41 -1.47
CA GLY A 52 -8.69 1.26 -1.74
C GLY A 52 -9.39 0.55 -0.59
N SER A 53 -9.33 -0.79 -0.59
CA SER A 53 -10.05 -1.64 0.39
C SER A 53 -9.79 -1.32 1.87
N PRO A 54 -8.60 -0.86 2.32
CA PRO A 54 -8.43 -0.44 3.71
C PRO A 54 -9.26 0.80 4.06
N LEU A 55 -9.36 1.78 3.15
CA LEU A 55 -10.09 3.02 3.39
C LEU A 55 -11.60 2.84 3.24
N ALA A 56 -12.04 1.89 2.41
CA ALA A 56 -13.46 1.52 2.29
C ALA A 56 -14.07 0.95 3.59
N LYS A 57 -13.21 0.56 4.56
CA LYS A 57 -13.62 0.12 5.90
C LYS A 57 -13.88 1.27 6.88
N ALA A 58 -13.64 2.52 6.47
CA ALA A 58 -13.91 3.68 7.31
C ALA A 58 -15.43 3.93 7.44
N VAL A 59 -15.90 4.43 8.59
CA VAL A 59 -17.31 4.82 8.77
C VAL A 59 -17.70 5.96 7.83
N GLU A 60 -16.73 6.77 7.42
CA GLU A 60 -16.87 7.89 6.49
C GLU A 60 -16.89 7.43 5.03
N ALA A 61 -16.56 6.17 4.74
CA ALA A 61 -16.51 5.67 3.38
C ALA A 61 -17.92 5.61 2.76
N PRO A 62 -18.12 6.19 1.56
CA PRO A 62 -19.45 6.25 0.92
C PRO A 62 -19.98 4.87 0.53
N GLY A 63 -19.09 3.88 0.41
CA GLY A 63 -19.45 2.49 0.12
C GLY A 63 -20.06 1.75 1.30
N LEU A 64 -20.09 2.31 2.52
CA LEU A 64 -20.72 1.73 3.71
C LEU A 64 -20.30 0.26 3.94
N GLY A 65 -19.00 0.00 3.90
CA GLY A 65 -18.42 -1.34 4.05
C GLY A 65 -18.37 -2.18 2.77
N TRP A 66 -18.66 -1.58 1.61
CA TRP A 66 -18.44 -2.16 0.29
C TRP A 66 -17.31 -1.46 -0.47
N HIS A 67 -16.58 -2.23 -1.27
CA HIS A 67 -15.53 -1.74 -2.16
C HIS A 67 -15.70 -2.32 -3.56
N TRP A 68 -15.47 -1.50 -4.58
CA TRP A 68 -15.38 -1.90 -5.99
C TRP A 68 -14.49 -0.91 -6.74
N GLY A 69 -13.87 -1.36 -7.83
CA GLY A 69 -13.23 -0.46 -8.79
C GLY A 69 -14.18 -0.08 -9.92
N SER A 70 -13.79 0.92 -10.72
CA SER A 70 -14.61 1.42 -11.84
C SER A 70 -14.81 0.35 -12.93
N GLU A 71 -13.87 -0.58 -13.04
CA GLU A 71 -13.91 -1.72 -13.95
C GLU A 71 -15.02 -2.74 -13.63
N ALA A 72 -15.63 -2.66 -12.44
CA ALA A 72 -16.81 -3.47 -12.09
C ALA A 72 -18.08 -3.03 -12.82
N ALA A 73 -18.12 -1.80 -13.36
CA ALA A 73 -19.32 -1.23 -13.98
C ALA A 73 -19.50 -1.58 -15.47
N HIS A 74 -18.51 -2.21 -16.11
CA HIS A 74 -18.57 -2.48 -17.54
C HIS A 74 -19.62 -3.56 -17.86
N GLN A 75 -20.58 -3.25 -18.74
CA GLN A 75 -21.74 -4.10 -18.99
C GLN A 75 -21.40 -5.44 -19.65
N GLU A 76 -20.47 -5.46 -20.60
CA GLU A 76 -20.13 -6.66 -21.38
C GLU A 76 -18.86 -7.38 -20.91
N LEU A 77 -18.03 -6.70 -20.13
CA LEU A 77 -16.70 -7.16 -19.74
C LEU A 77 -16.35 -6.65 -18.33
N PRO A 78 -17.14 -7.03 -17.31
CA PRO A 78 -16.83 -6.67 -15.94
C PRO A 78 -15.48 -7.30 -15.57
N ARG A 79 -14.55 -6.46 -15.08
CA ARG A 79 -13.22 -6.91 -14.63
C ARG A 79 -12.96 -6.64 -13.15
N GLY A 80 -14.00 -6.25 -12.43
CA GLY A 80 -13.96 -5.96 -11.01
C GLY A 80 -15.19 -6.54 -10.32
N GLU A 81 -15.04 -6.83 -9.04
CA GLU A 81 -16.13 -7.32 -8.20
C GLU A 81 -16.45 -6.31 -7.10
N ARG A 82 -17.73 -6.25 -6.74
CA ARG A 82 -18.16 -5.54 -5.54
C ARG A 82 -18.00 -6.46 -4.34
N VAL A 83 -17.10 -6.11 -3.44
CA VAL A 83 -16.72 -6.94 -2.30
C VAL A 83 -17.17 -6.29 -1.00
N ALA A 84 -17.78 -7.08 -0.11
CA ALA A 84 -18.07 -6.67 1.25
C ALA A 84 -16.78 -6.73 2.08
N VAL A 85 -16.29 -5.57 2.50
CA VAL A 85 -15.07 -5.44 3.32
C VAL A 85 -15.39 -5.12 4.78
N GLY A 86 -16.65 -4.76 5.07
CA GLY A 86 -17.12 -4.37 6.39
C GLY A 86 -16.63 -2.98 6.81
N THR A 87 -16.98 -2.59 8.03
CA THR A 87 -16.55 -1.32 8.64
C THR A 87 -15.70 -1.63 9.87
N SER A 88 -14.54 -0.99 9.98
CA SER A 88 -13.58 -1.27 11.06
C SER A 88 -13.49 -0.13 12.07
N GLY A 89 -13.67 1.12 11.66
CA GLY A 89 -13.59 2.30 12.54
C GLY A 89 -13.62 3.59 11.74
N THR A 90 -13.24 4.69 12.37
CA THR A 90 -13.03 5.98 11.70
C THR A 90 -11.83 5.95 10.76
N LEU A 91 -11.82 6.84 9.77
CA LEU A 91 -10.68 7.03 8.89
C LEU A 91 -9.40 7.36 9.68
N GLU A 92 -9.54 8.16 10.74
CA GLU A 92 -8.44 8.51 11.63
C GLU A 92 -7.87 7.28 12.35
N GLU A 93 -8.71 6.42 12.94
CA GLU A 93 -8.25 5.18 13.61
C GLU A 93 -7.58 4.21 12.62
N ILE A 94 -8.12 4.11 11.40
CA ILE A 94 -7.54 3.26 10.35
C ILE A 94 -6.15 3.77 9.98
N LEU A 95 -5.97 5.07 9.76
CA LEU A 95 -4.68 5.62 9.31
C LEU A 95 -3.66 5.80 10.45
N LEU A 96 -4.11 6.33 11.59
CA LEU A 96 -3.26 6.89 12.66
C LEU A 96 -3.45 6.19 14.02
N GLY A 97 -4.53 5.42 14.17
CA GLY A 97 -4.86 4.72 15.40
C GLY A 97 -5.66 5.56 16.41
N PRO A 98 -5.89 5.02 17.63
CA PRO A 98 -5.38 3.74 18.12
C PRO A 98 -5.94 2.54 17.33
N SER A 99 -5.20 1.43 17.31
CA SER A 99 -5.72 0.18 16.75
C SER A 99 -6.49 -0.58 17.82
N HIS A 100 -7.69 -1.05 17.48
CA HIS A 100 -8.48 -1.96 18.30
C HIS A 100 -8.41 -3.41 17.81
N ALA A 101 -7.62 -3.68 16.76
CA ALA A 101 -7.40 -4.99 16.18
C ALA A 101 -5.91 -5.31 16.01
N ALA A 102 -5.55 -6.60 16.01
CA ALA A 102 -4.18 -7.08 15.81
C ALA A 102 -3.91 -7.57 14.38
N ASP A 103 -4.88 -7.47 13.48
CA ASP A 103 -4.81 -8.02 12.12
C ASP A 103 -4.15 -7.08 11.09
N GLY A 104 -3.71 -5.89 11.52
CA GLY A 104 -3.08 -4.89 10.67
C GLY A 104 -4.06 -4.09 9.79
N SER A 105 -5.35 -4.11 10.12
CA SER A 105 -6.38 -3.30 9.44
C SER A 105 -6.46 -1.84 9.90
N MET A 106 -5.80 -1.51 11.02
CA MET A 106 -5.84 -0.19 11.66
C MET A 106 -4.45 0.31 12.03
N ASN A 107 -4.36 1.61 12.34
CA ASN A 107 -3.12 2.33 12.61
C ASN A 107 -2.03 2.02 11.57
N LEU A 108 -2.39 2.14 10.29
CA LEU A 108 -1.55 1.75 9.17
C LEU A 108 -0.19 2.46 9.20
N PHE A 109 -0.18 3.77 9.51
CA PHE A 109 1.06 4.55 9.54
C PHE A 109 1.85 4.39 10.85
N GLY A 110 1.20 4.11 11.98
CA GLY A 110 1.93 3.72 13.19
C GLY A 110 2.63 2.38 13.00
N ALA A 111 1.96 1.41 12.38
CA ALA A 111 2.56 0.12 12.03
C ALA A 111 3.72 0.27 11.04
N PHE A 112 3.59 1.12 10.01
CA PHE A 112 4.69 1.39 9.08
C PHE A 112 5.89 2.07 9.77
N ARG A 113 5.67 3.09 10.62
CA ARG A 113 6.73 3.70 11.44
C ARG A 113 7.43 2.66 12.33
N ARG A 114 6.67 1.73 12.92
CA ARG A 114 7.22 0.64 13.73
C ARG A 114 8.05 -0.34 12.89
N ALA A 115 7.61 -0.65 11.67
CA ALA A 115 8.36 -1.49 10.73
C ALA A 115 9.71 -0.84 10.38
N MET A 116 9.71 0.44 9.98
CA MET A 116 10.94 1.17 9.69
C MET A 116 11.89 1.18 10.90
N ALA A 117 11.38 1.52 12.09
CA ALA A 117 12.19 1.55 13.32
C ALA A 117 12.78 0.18 13.67
N THR A 118 12.01 -0.90 13.50
CA THR A 118 12.48 -2.27 13.79
C THR A 118 13.60 -2.69 12.84
N CYS A 119 13.58 -2.20 11.60
CA CYS A 119 14.61 -2.45 10.60
C CYS A 119 15.77 -1.44 10.63
N GLY A 120 15.74 -0.44 11.53
CA GLY A 120 16.81 0.55 11.66
C GLY A 120 16.74 1.72 10.68
N TYR A 121 15.56 2.06 10.15
CA TYR A 121 15.35 3.18 9.23
C TYR A 121 14.44 4.25 9.83
N SER A 122 14.67 5.51 9.45
CA SER A 122 13.87 6.66 9.89
C SER A 122 13.20 7.43 8.74
N ASP A 123 13.52 7.10 7.50
CA ASP A 123 13.01 7.74 6.29
C ASP A 123 12.49 6.72 5.26
N VAL A 124 11.46 7.12 4.52
CA VAL A 124 10.77 6.27 3.53
C VAL A 124 11.70 5.88 2.38
N LYS A 125 12.49 6.83 1.88
CA LYS A 125 13.40 6.59 0.76
C LYS A 125 14.55 5.69 1.20
N GLU A 126 15.08 5.91 2.41
CA GLU A 126 16.10 5.04 2.98
C GLU A 126 15.62 3.60 3.20
N PHE A 127 14.35 3.43 3.61
CA PHE A 127 13.74 2.12 3.85
C PHE A 127 13.65 1.24 2.59
N GLN A 128 13.73 1.83 1.39
CA GLN A 128 13.82 1.08 0.12
C GLN A 128 15.13 0.25 0.01
N ARG A 129 16.08 0.43 0.94
CA ARG A 129 17.34 -0.35 1.04
C ARG A 129 17.26 -1.50 2.03
N VAL A 130 16.11 -1.72 2.68
CA VAL A 130 15.94 -2.81 3.66
C VAL A 130 16.12 -4.17 3.01
N GLU A 131 16.67 -5.12 3.75
CA GLU A 131 16.75 -6.51 3.27
C GLU A 131 15.35 -7.11 3.11
N VAL A 132 15.12 -7.74 1.96
CA VAL A 132 13.85 -8.41 1.64
C VAL A 132 14.08 -9.91 1.55
N LEU A 133 13.31 -10.66 2.36
CA LEU A 133 13.31 -12.12 2.33
C LEU A 133 12.13 -12.64 1.51
N ILE A 134 12.41 -13.53 0.55
CA ILE A 134 11.40 -14.23 -0.23
C ILE A 134 11.24 -15.63 0.37
N HIS A 135 10.11 -15.89 1.01
CA HIS A 135 9.77 -17.23 1.47
C HIS A 135 9.07 -17.99 0.33
N ARG A 136 9.55 -19.20 0.03
CA ARG A 136 8.80 -20.13 -0.83
C ARG A 136 7.74 -20.80 0.06
N ALA A 137 6.47 -20.59 -0.29
CA ALA A 137 5.36 -21.36 0.27
C ALA A 137 5.37 -22.78 -0.28
#